data_AF-A0A356KBX1-F1
#
_entry.id   AF-A0A356KBX1-F1
#
_cell.length_a   1.000
_cell.length_b   1.000
_cell.length_c   1.000
_cell.angle_alpha   90.00
_cell.angle_beta   90.00
_cell.angle_gamma   90.00
#
_symmetry.space_group_name_H-M   'P 1'
#
loop_
_entity.id
_entity.type
_entity.pdbx_description
1 polymer ?
#
loop_
_entity_poly.entity_id
_entity_poly.type
_entity_poly.pdbx_seq_one_letter_code
_entity_poly.pdbx_strand_id
1 'polypeptide(L)'
;MVDTFEEVEHEGFGSRIMESIKGVLVGIALFFICIIVLFWNEGRYIKLKQDLEEGLGKAVTVKSEAVEPGNEGKLVHTNGAAKTDEILSDGEFGVSANAVQLKRKAELYQWVEIKKTKKKKK
;
A
#
# COMPACT_ATOMS: atom_id res chain seq x y z
N MET A 1 -19.87 36.02 36.35
CA MET A 1 -18.43 35.79 36.63
C MET A 1 -18.32 34.30 36.84
N VAL A 2 -17.62 33.58 35.97
CA VAL A 2 -17.51 32.12 36.05
C VAL A 2 -16.22 31.84 36.80
N ASP A 3 -16.30 31.18 37.95
CA ASP A 3 -15.13 30.81 38.72
C ASP A 3 -14.31 29.77 37.93
N THR A 4 -13.07 30.13 37.62
CA THR A 4 -12.09 29.23 37.01
C THR A 4 -11.33 28.55 38.14
N PHE A 5 -11.39 27.22 38.18
CA PHE A 5 -10.59 26.41 39.10
C PHE A 5 -9.41 25.84 38.33
N GLU A 6 -8.20 26.03 38.86
CA GLU A 6 -7.00 25.32 38.40
C GLU A 6 -6.77 24.13 39.34
N GLU A 7 -6.79 22.93 38.77
CA GLU A 7 -6.42 21.69 39.49
C GLU A 7 -4.92 21.48 39.32
N VAL A 8 -4.16 21.60 40.41
CA VAL A 8 -2.70 21.44 40.41
C VAL A 8 -2.35 20.07 41.01
N GLU A 9 -2.09 19.09 40.16
CA GLU A 9 -1.53 17.81 40.58
C GLU A 9 -0.04 17.96 40.89
N HIS A 10 0.33 17.78 42.17
CA HIS A 10 1.72 17.73 42.59
C HIS A 10 2.24 16.30 42.49
N GLU A 11 2.93 15.97 41.39
CA GLU A 11 3.65 14.71 41.30
C GLU A 11 4.83 14.67 42.28
N GLY A 12 4.73 13.79 43.27
CA GLY A 12 5.83 13.54 44.21
C GLY A 12 7.04 12.93 43.52
N PHE A 13 8.25 13.26 44.01
CA PHE A 13 9.53 12.74 43.51
C PHE A 13 9.55 11.20 43.38
N GLY A 14 8.94 10.48 44.32
CA GLY A 14 8.83 9.02 44.27
C GLY A 14 7.91 8.49 43.15
N SER A 15 6.83 9.20 42.82
CA SER A 15 5.93 8.85 41.72
C SER A 15 6.66 8.92 40.39
N ARG A 16 7.43 10.00 40.18
CA ARG A 16 8.23 10.25 38.97
C ARG A 16 9.33 9.20 38.77
N ILE A 17 9.97 8.76 39.86
CA ILE A 17 10.96 7.67 39.81
C ILE A 17 10.30 6.34 39.43
N MET A 18 9.17 6.01 40.05
CA MET A 18 8.44 4.78 39.77
C MET A 18 7.96 4.72 38.31
N GLU A 19 7.47 5.83 37.77
CA GLU A 19 7.07 5.95 36.37
C GLU A 19 8.26 5.79 35.41
N SER A 20 9.42 6.37 35.75
CA SER A 20 10.65 6.20 34.98
C SER A 20 11.11 4.74 34.92
N ILE A 21 11.04 4.00 36.04
CA ILE A 21 11.39 2.57 36.09
C ILE A 21 10.44 1.73 35.20
N LYS A 22 9.13 2.03 35.23
CA LYS A 22 8.16 1.39 34.33
C LYS A 22 8.49 1.68 32.86
N GLY A 23 8.85 2.92 32.54
CA GLY A 23 9.31 3.32 31.20
C GLY A 23 10.52 2.51 30.72
N VAL A 24 11.50 2.26 31.61
CA VAL A 24 12.67 1.43 31.28
C VAL A 24 12.27 -0.02 30.98
N LEU A 25 11.40 -0.62 31.79
CA LEU A 25 10.92 -2.00 31.55
C LEU A 25 10.15 -2.12 30.23
N VAL A 26 9.29 -1.15 29.93
CA VAL A 26 8.59 -1.09 28.63
C VAL A 26 9.60 -0.93 27.49
N GLY A 27 10.62 -0.09 27.63
CA GLY A 27 11.69 0.07 26.65
C GLY A 27 12.44 -1.23 26.38
N ILE A 28 12.77 -1.99 27.42
CA ILE A 28 13.42 -3.31 27.28
C ILE A 28 12.51 -4.29 26.55
N ALA A 29 11.22 -4.34 26.90
CA ALA A 29 10.26 -5.20 26.20
C ALA A 29 10.14 -4.83 24.72
N LEU A 30 10.04 -3.54 24.40
CA LEU A 30 9.98 -3.05 23.02
C LEU A 30 11.25 -3.36 22.24
N PHE A 31 12.42 -3.33 22.87
CA PHE A 31 13.69 -3.70 22.24
C PHE A 31 13.66 -5.14 21.72
N PHE A 32 13.21 -6.10 22.54
CA PHE A 32 13.09 -7.50 22.11
C PHE A 32 11.99 -7.71 21.07
N ILE A 33 10.83 -7.05 21.22
CA ILE A 33 9.74 -7.10 20.24
C ILE A 33 10.23 -6.60 18.89
N CYS A 34 11.01 -5.52 18.85
CA CYS A 34 11.58 -4.98 17.62
C CYS A 34 12.41 -6.02 16.86
N ILE A 35 13.27 -6.78 17.56
CA ILE A 35 14.08 -7.84 16.95
C ILE A 35 13.20 -8.92 16.31
N ILE A 36 12.14 -9.36 17.00
CA ILE A 36 11.21 -10.36 16.49
C ILE A 36 10.49 -9.85 15.23
N VAL A 37 10.01 -8.60 15.27
CA VAL A 37 9.32 -7.97 14.13
C VAL A 37 10.26 -7.83 12.93
N LEU A 38 11.50 -7.39 13.15
CA LEU A 38 12.50 -7.28 12.09
C LEU A 38 12.81 -8.65 11.48
N PHE A 39 13.06 -9.67 12.31
CA PHE A 39 13.33 -11.02 11.82
C PHE A 39 12.16 -11.59 11.01
N TRP A 40 10.92 -11.36 11.46
CA TRP A 40 9.75 -11.80 10.71
C TRP A 40 9.62 -11.06 9.37
N ASN A 41 9.93 -9.77 9.34
CA ASN A 41 9.88 -8.98 8.11
C ASN A 41 10.96 -9.42 7.11
N GLU A 42 12.21 -9.55 7.56
CA GLU A 42 13.35 -9.99 6.74
C GLU A 42 13.18 -11.42 6.26
N GLY A 43 12.74 -12.33 7.13
CA GLY A 43 12.51 -13.72 6.79
C GLY A 43 11.48 -13.89 5.67
N ARG A 44 10.40 -13.10 5.68
CA ARG A 44 9.42 -13.10 4.58
C ARG A 44 10.03 -12.62 3.27
N TYR A 45 10.82 -11.55 3.31
CA TYR A 45 11.48 -11.02 2.12
C TYR A 45 12.46 -12.03 1.50
N ILE A 46 13.30 -12.65 2.34
CA ILE A 46 14.28 -13.64 1.90
C ILE A 46 13.58 -14.87 1.32
N LYS A 47 12.54 -15.36 1.98
CA LYS A 47 11.76 -16.50 1.49
C LYS A 47 11.13 -16.21 0.13
N LEU A 48 10.47 -15.07 -0.01
CA LEU A 48 9.87 -14.66 -1.29
C LEU A 48 10.94 -14.56 -2.39
N LYS A 49 12.11 -14.00 -2.08
CA LYS A 49 13.20 -13.90 -3.04
C LYS A 49 13.68 -15.28 -3.49
N GLN A 50 13.88 -16.22 -2.57
CA GLN A 50 14.26 -17.60 -2.89
C GLN A 50 13.19 -18.32 -3.71
N ASP A 51 11.93 -18.20 -3.32
CA ASP A 51 10.81 -18.80 -4.04
C ASP A 51 10.72 -18.26 -5.49
N LEU A 52 10.93 -16.96 -5.68
CA LEU A 52 10.96 -16.34 -7.01
C LEU A 52 12.19 -16.75 -7.83
N GLU A 53 13.38 -16.81 -7.24
CA GLU A 53 14.59 -17.28 -7.91
C GLU A 53 14.47 -18.76 -8.31
N GLU A 54 13.92 -19.60 -7.45
CA GLU A 54 13.63 -21.01 -7.74
C GLU A 54 12.59 -21.12 -8.86
N GLY A 55 11.51 -20.34 -8.77
CA GLY A 55 10.50 -20.26 -9.82
C GLY A 55 11.09 -19.85 -11.16
N LEU A 56 11.86 -18.76 -11.21
CA LEU A 56 12.52 -18.28 -12.42
C LEU A 56 13.51 -19.30 -12.99
N GLY A 57 14.28 -19.98 -12.14
CA GLY A 57 15.22 -21.02 -12.55
C GLY A 57 14.55 -22.27 -13.12
N LYS A 58 13.33 -22.59 -12.65
CA LYS A 58 12.53 -23.73 -13.12
C LYS A 58 11.56 -23.37 -14.25
N ALA A 59 11.30 -22.08 -14.49
CA ALA A 59 10.35 -21.61 -15.47
C ALA A 59 10.86 -21.89 -16.89
N VAL A 60 10.05 -22.55 -17.70
CA VAL A 60 10.34 -22.75 -19.12
C VAL A 60 9.65 -21.64 -19.91
N THR A 61 10.41 -20.90 -20.72
CA THR A 61 9.81 -19.94 -21.65
C THR A 61 9.31 -20.66 -22.89
N VAL A 62 8.02 -20.55 -23.16
CA VAL A 62 7.36 -21.20 -24.31
C VAL A 62 6.69 -20.17 -25.21
N LYS A 63 6.44 -20.60 -26.44
CA LYS A 63 5.65 -19.88 -27.43
C LYS A 63 4.18 -19.78 -27.01
N SER A 64 3.55 -18.64 -27.27
CA SER A 64 2.17 -18.37 -26.85
C SER A 64 1.12 -19.02 -27.75
N GLU A 65 1.54 -19.49 -28.93
CA GLU A 65 0.65 -19.92 -30.00
C GLU A 65 0.07 -21.33 -29.79
N ALA A 66 0.70 -22.16 -28.96
CA ALA A 66 0.26 -23.53 -28.72
C ALA A 66 0.65 -24.03 -27.31
N VAL A 67 -0.20 -24.89 -26.75
CA VAL A 67 0.10 -25.60 -25.51
C VAL A 67 0.97 -26.82 -25.83
N GLU A 68 2.14 -26.91 -25.21
CA GLU A 68 3.06 -28.04 -25.37
C GLU A 68 2.86 -29.07 -24.24
N PRO A 69 2.32 -30.29 -24.52
CA PRO A 69 2.04 -31.29 -23.48
C PRO A 69 3.30 -31.75 -22.70
N GLY A 70 4.49 -31.61 -23.29
CA GLY A 70 5.76 -31.93 -22.62
C GLY A 70 6.15 -30.99 -21.48
N ASN A 71 5.39 -29.91 -21.27
CA ASN A 71 5.58 -28.96 -20.17
C ASN A 71 4.53 -29.10 -19.06
N GLU A 72 3.68 -30.14 -19.12
CA GLU A 72 2.71 -30.43 -18.07
C GLU A 72 3.39 -30.53 -16.69
N GLY A 73 2.81 -29.87 -15.69
CA GLY A 73 3.35 -29.82 -14.33
C GLY A 73 4.59 -28.93 -14.13
N LYS A 74 5.08 -28.22 -15.16
CA LYS A 74 6.17 -27.26 -15.05
C LYS A 74 5.64 -25.84 -14.90
N LEU A 75 6.42 -24.97 -14.28
CA LEU A 75 6.19 -23.53 -14.36
C LEU A 75 6.53 -23.04 -15.76
N VAL A 76 5.60 -22.32 -16.40
CA VAL A 76 5.73 -21.87 -17.78
C VAL A 76 5.59 -20.36 -17.84
N HIS A 77 6.48 -19.73 -18.59
CA HIS A 77 6.42 -18.31 -18.93
C HIS A 77 6.15 -18.18 -20.43
N THR A 78 5.23 -17.30 -20.82
CA THR A 78 4.98 -16.99 -22.23
C THR A 78 4.65 -15.52 -22.41
N ASN A 79 4.94 -15.01 -23.59
CA ASN A 79 4.63 -13.63 -23.98
C ASN A 79 4.14 -13.67 -25.44
N GLY A 80 3.06 -12.95 -25.71
CA GLY A 80 2.45 -12.83 -27.02
C GLY A 80 1.48 -11.67 -27.10
N ALA A 81 1.04 -11.35 -28.30
CA ALA A 81 0.01 -10.34 -28.50
C ALA A 81 -1.34 -10.84 -27.94
N ALA A 82 -1.89 -10.14 -26.95
CA ALA A 82 -3.23 -10.40 -26.45
C ALA A 82 -4.28 -9.94 -27.49
N LYS A 83 -4.87 -10.90 -28.19
CA LYS A 83 -5.92 -10.67 -29.19
C LYS A 83 -7.27 -11.08 -28.61
N THR A 84 -8.33 -10.42 -29.03
CA THR A 84 -9.72 -10.77 -28.71
C THR A 84 -10.56 -10.62 -29.97
N ASP A 85 -11.59 -11.45 -30.11
CA ASP A 85 -12.58 -11.31 -31.18
C ASP A 85 -13.74 -10.38 -30.75
N GLU A 86 -13.77 -9.97 -29.48
CA GLU A 86 -14.81 -9.10 -28.93
C GLU A 86 -14.62 -7.63 -29.35
N ILE A 87 -15.72 -6.96 -29.66
CA ILE A 87 -15.75 -5.53 -29.92
C ILE A 87 -16.36 -4.84 -28.70
N LEU A 88 -15.54 -4.06 -27.99
CA LEU A 88 -16.00 -3.26 -26.85
C LEU A 88 -16.60 -1.95 -27.36
N SER A 89 -17.67 -1.50 -26.71
CA SER A 89 -18.38 -0.27 -27.07
C SER A 89 -18.68 0.59 -25.85
N ASP A 90 -18.48 1.90 -26.00
CA ASP A 90 -18.94 2.94 -25.09
C ASP A 90 -20.19 3.60 -25.69
N GLY A 91 -21.37 3.29 -25.15
CA GLY A 91 -22.63 3.80 -25.68
C GLY A 91 -22.86 5.30 -25.43
N GLU A 92 -22.15 5.91 -24.47
CA GLU A 92 -22.32 7.33 -24.13
C GLU A 92 -21.52 8.24 -25.07
N PHE A 93 -20.32 7.80 -25.46
CA PHE A 93 -19.44 8.55 -26.36
C PHE A 93 -19.43 8.01 -27.80
N GLY A 94 -20.16 6.92 -28.08
CA GLY A 94 -20.22 6.32 -29.42
C GLY A 94 -18.90 5.71 -29.89
N VAL A 95 -18.02 5.31 -28.97
CA VAL A 95 -16.72 4.71 -29.29
C VAL A 95 -16.88 3.19 -29.38
N SER A 96 -16.33 2.57 -30.43
CA SER A 96 -16.30 1.12 -30.58
C SER A 96 -14.94 0.68 -31.08
N ALA A 97 -14.38 -0.37 -30.48
CA ALA A 97 -13.06 -0.90 -30.83
C ALA A 97 -12.96 -2.40 -30.54
N ASN A 98 -12.30 -3.14 -31.44
CA ASN A 98 -11.79 -4.47 -31.12
C ASN A 98 -10.59 -4.31 -30.18
N ALA A 99 -10.83 -4.49 -28.89
CA ALA A 99 -9.86 -4.22 -27.84
C ALA A 99 -10.10 -5.14 -26.65
N VAL A 100 -9.04 -5.55 -25.96
CA VAL A 100 -9.13 -6.37 -24.74
C VAL A 100 -9.62 -5.56 -23.53
N GLN A 101 -9.51 -4.23 -23.58
CA GLN A 101 -9.95 -3.34 -22.51
C GLN A 101 -10.30 -1.96 -23.08
N LEU A 102 -11.43 -1.41 -22.64
CA LEU A 102 -11.83 -0.03 -22.88
C LEU A 102 -11.77 0.74 -21.54
N LYS A 103 -10.91 1.76 -21.46
CA LYS A 103 -10.73 2.56 -20.23
C LYS A 103 -11.19 3.99 -20.44
N ARG A 104 -12.24 4.39 -19.71
CA ARG A 104 -12.71 5.78 -19.67
C ARG A 104 -11.92 6.55 -18.61
N LYS A 105 -11.33 7.69 -18.98
CA LYS A 105 -10.70 8.64 -18.05
C LYS A 105 -11.49 9.95 -18.09
N ALA A 106 -12.14 10.29 -16.99
CA ALA A 106 -12.86 11.55 -16.84
C ALA A 106 -12.02 12.52 -16.00
N GLU A 107 -11.89 13.76 -16.46
CA GLU A 107 -11.19 14.84 -15.76
C GLU A 107 -12.17 16.00 -15.59
N LEU A 108 -12.27 16.54 -14.37
CA LEU A 108 -13.12 17.69 -14.05
C LEU A 108 -12.24 18.89 -13.74
N TYR A 109 -12.51 20.02 -14.39
CA TYR A 109 -11.94 21.30 -14.01
C TYR A 109 -12.95 22.05 -13.13
N GLN A 110 -12.60 22.27 -11.86
CA GLN A 110 -13.42 23.03 -10.93
C GLN A 110 -12.78 24.38 -10.64
N TRP A 111 -13.55 25.45 -10.78
CA TRP A 111 -13.14 26.78 -10.37
C TRP A 111 -13.33 26.95 -8.85
N VAL A 112 -12.34 27.56 -8.18
CA VAL A 112 -12.37 27.86 -6.74
C VAL A 112 -12.24 29.38 -6.56
N GLU A 113 -13.30 30.04 -6.08
CA GLU A 113 -13.24 31.46 -5.73
C GLU A 113 -12.52 31.68 -4.41
N ILE A 114 -11.54 32.58 -4.38
CA ILE A 114 -10.97 33.08 -3.14
C ILE A 114 -11.40 34.54 -2.97
N LYS A 115 -12.38 34.78 -2.09
CA LYS A 115 -12.84 36.13 -1.75
C LYS A 115 -12.17 36.63 -0.48
N LYS A 116 -11.43 37.74 -0.55
CA LYS A 116 -10.88 38.44 0.61
C LYS A 116 -11.60 39.77 0.82
N THR A 117 -12.21 39.96 1.99
CA THR A 117 -12.85 41.23 2.40
C THR A 117 -12.05 41.85 3.54
N LYS A 118 -11.57 43.08 3.38
CA LYS A 118 -10.98 43.89 4.47
C LYS A 118 -11.90 45.06 4.77
N LYS A 119 -12.34 45.19 6.03
CA LYS A 119 -12.98 46.42 6.54
C LYS A 119 -11.93 47.21 7.31
N LYS A 120 -11.78 48.49 6.98
CA LYS A 120 -10.93 49.45 7.71
C LYS A 120 -11.86 50.45 8.41
N LYS A 121 -11.80 50.54 9.74
CA LYS A 121 -12.47 51.61 10.49
C LYS A 121 -11.63 52.89 10.40
N LYS A 122 -12.31 54.03 10.23
CA LYS A 122 -11.74 55.37 10.35
C LYS A 122 -11.35 55.66 11.79
#